data_AF-A0A3D2N013-F1
#
_entry.id   AF-A0A3D2N013-F1
#
_cell.length_a   1.000
_cell.length_b   1.000
_cell.length_c   1.000
_cell.angle_alpha   90.00
_cell.angle_beta   90.00
_cell.angle_gamma   90.00
#
_symmetry.space_group_name_H-M   'P 1'
#
loop_
_entity.id
_entity.type
_entity.pdbx_description
1 polymer ?
#
loop_
_entity_poly.entity_id
_entity_poly.type
_entity_poly.pdbx_seq_one_letter_code
_entity_poly.pdbx_strand_id
1 'polypeptide(L)'
;MKRLSIGVLALLFALVAPLGQDGSLGVAQAAAAEQEPKKKQKTRRVPSLSESVYKKLGEGQEAIDAKDYALALEVIQGALNRSRRYNENEIANLHNMLGYIYYLKDDYDGALREYKIVVEQGEKIPEGLEVTTLYTVAQLSYVQENYEDALYYMEVWITKATNPSAAPRFFLATVYYQMKEFDKAIDQMERGVQIAQERGTDITEQNWGLLNFLYYEKEDWPNVIRVLQILVEEFPKREHWVRLAGVYGQEGFEKKQLYTLEAAYTADFFEK
;
A
#
# COMPACT_ATOMS: atom_id res chain seq x y z
N MET A 1 43.66 1.51 -19.26
CA MET A 1 43.94 2.13 -17.94
C MET A 1 43.06 1.47 -16.88
N LYS A 2 43.55 1.40 -15.64
CA LYS A 2 43.15 0.49 -14.56
C LYS A 2 41.76 0.78 -13.95
N ARG A 3 41.17 -0.33 -13.46
CA ARG A 3 40.07 -0.57 -12.52
C ARG A 3 39.75 0.55 -11.51
N LEU A 4 38.47 0.69 -11.16
CA LEU A 4 38.02 0.64 -9.75
C LEU A 4 36.55 0.21 -9.64
N SER A 5 36.25 -0.40 -8.50
CA SER A 5 35.18 -1.36 -8.22
C SER A 5 34.27 -0.87 -7.10
N ILE A 6 33.02 -1.35 -7.10
CA ILE A 6 32.06 -1.51 -5.98
C ILE A 6 31.76 -0.25 -5.15
N GLY A 7 30.50 0.19 -5.20
CA GLY A 7 29.92 1.14 -4.25
C GLY A 7 28.48 0.79 -3.97
N VAL A 8 28.25 0.14 -2.82
CA VAL A 8 26.96 -0.09 -2.19
C VAL A 8 26.25 1.25 -2.02
N LEU A 9 25.06 1.42 -2.62
CA LEU A 9 24.19 2.57 -2.34
C LEU A 9 23.53 2.35 -0.97
N ALA A 10 24.22 2.76 0.08
CA ALA A 10 23.60 3.01 1.37
C ALA A 10 22.80 4.31 1.26
N LEU A 11 21.47 4.21 1.34
CA LEU A 11 20.58 5.35 1.56
C LEU A 11 20.92 5.95 2.94
N LEU A 12 21.76 6.99 2.93
CA LEU A 12 21.90 7.92 4.05
C LEU A 12 20.65 8.83 4.04
N PHE A 13 19.79 8.65 5.03
CA PHE A 13 18.80 9.66 5.39
C PHE A 13 19.54 10.94 5.79
N ALA A 14 19.53 11.95 4.93
CA ALA A 14 19.86 13.31 5.34
C ALA A 14 18.68 13.84 6.16
N LEU A 15 18.84 13.94 7.48
CA LEU A 15 17.98 14.79 8.30
C LEU A 15 18.17 16.24 7.83
N VAL A 16 17.14 16.80 7.20
CA VAL A 16 17.02 18.25 7.06
C VAL A 16 16.47 18.76 8.39
N ALA A 17 17.32 19.39 9.20
CA ALA A 17 16.85 20.11 10.39
C ALA A 17 16.21 21.44 9.99
N PRO A 18 15.14 21.90 10.66
CA PRO A 18 14.55 23.20 10.38
C PRO A 18 15.46 24.34 10.88
N LEU A 19 15.60 25.39 10.08
CA LEU A 19 16.25 26.65 10.48
C LEU A 19 15.33 27.44 11.42
N GLY A 20 15.81 27.75 12.63
CA GLY A 20 15.13 28.66 13.56
C GLY A 20 15.27 30.13 13.14
N GLN A 21 14.28 30.96 13.49
CA GLN A 21 14.14 32.35 13.01
C GLN A 21 15.26 33.33 13.43
N ASP A 22 16.15 32.97 14.36
CA ASP A 22 17.25 33.85 14.82
C ASP A 22 18.66 33.37 14.39
N GLY A 23 18.76 32.43 13.46
CA GLY A 23 20.04 32.12 12.79
C GLY A 23 21.15 31.51 13.65
N SER A 24 20.88 31.11 14.90
CA SER A 24 21.85 30.41 15.76
C SER A 24 21.56 28.90 15.87
N LEU A 25 22.61 28.08 15.74
CA LEU A 25 22.57 26.62 15.88
C LEU A 25 22.40 26.20 17.34
N GLY A 26 21.15 26.07 17.79
CA GLY A 26 20.81 25.46 19.08
C GLY A 26 20.87 23.94 18.99
N VAL A 27 21.77 23.32 19.75
CA VAL A 27 21.87 21.86 19.88
C VAL A 27 20.69 21.37 20.71
N ALA A 28 19.60 20.97 20.06
CA ALA A 28 18.53 20.24 20.73
C ALA A 28 19.06 18.84 21.08
N GLN A 29 19.20 18.56 22.37
CA GLN A 29 19.33 17.21 22.89
C GLN A 29 18.04 16.45 22.56
N ALA A 30 18.03 15.79 21.41
CA ALA A 30 17.10 14.71 21.16
C ALA A 30 17.45 13.59 22.15
N ALA A 31 16.55 13.34 23.10
CA ALA A 31 16.57 12.12 23.89
C ALA A 31 16.47 10.95 22.90
N ALA A 32 17.62 10.34 22.60
CA ALA A 32 17.67 9.10 21.86
C ALA A 32 17.03 8.04 22.76
N ALA A 33 15.75 7.76 22.53
CA ALA A 33 15.18 6.49 22.96
C ALA A 33 16.08 5.40 22.36
N GLU A 34 16.77 4.66 23.22
CA GLU A 34 17.51 3.46 22.83
C GLU A 34 16.53 2.48 22.20
N GLN A 35 16.36 2.57 20.88
CA GLN A 35 15.75 1.49 20.13
C GLN A 35 16.72 0.32 20.23
N GLU A 36 16.29 -0.76 20.88
CA GLU A 36 17.01 -2.02 20.91
C GLU A 36 17.55 -2.34 19.50
N PRO A 37 18.79 -2.83 19.36
CA PRO A 37 19.34 -3.16 18.06
C PRO A 37 18.46 -4.23 17.42
N LYS A 38 17.62 -3.83 16.45
CA LYS A 38 16.79 -4.76 15.67
C LYS A 38 17.69 -5.89 15.21
N LYS A 39 17.45 -7.11 15.71
CA LYS A 39 18.18 -8.31 15.29
C LYS A 39 18.21 -8.31 13.77
N LYS A 40 19.41 -8.24 13.17
CA LYS A 40 19.58 -8.30 11.72
C LYS A 40 18.88 -9.56 11.21
N GLN A 41 17.70 -9.41 10.60
CA GLN A 41 17.00 -10.52 9.98
C GLN A 41 17.95 -11.14 8.96
N LYS A 42 18.12 -12.47 9.03
CA LYS A 42 18.93 -13.20 8.06
C LYS A 42 18.19 -13.13 6.74
N THR A 43 18.65 -12.27 5.83
CA THR A 43 18.11 -12.18 4.48
C THR A 43 18.30 -13.50 3.75
N ARG A 44 17.22 -14.00 3.16
CA ARG A 44 17.21 -15.19 2.31
C ARG A 44 18.30 -15.09 1.25
N ARG A 45 19.16 -16.11 1.15
CA ARG A 45 20.24 -16.16 0.16
C ARG A 45 19.76 -16.87 -1.09
N VAL A 46 19.69 -16.14 -2.19
CA VAL A 46 19.34 -16.66 -3.51
C VAL A 46 20.43 -16.28 -4.52
N PRO A 47 20.59 -17.04 -5.62
CA PRO A 47 21.55 -16.69 -6.67
C PRO A 47 21.26 -15.29 -7.25
N SER A 48 22.33 -14.55 -7.59
CA SER A 48 22.22 -13.27 -8.27
C SER A 48 21.79 -13.45 -9.73
N LEU A 49 21.26 -12.38 -10.34
CA LEU A 49 20.98 -12.34 -11.76
C LEU A 49 22.29 -12.37 -12.57
N SER A 50 22.34 -13.17 -13.64
CA SER A 50 23.44 -13.11 -14.60
C SER A 50 23.43 -11.79 -15.38
N GLU A 51 24.59 -11.38 -15.89
CA GLU A 51 24.71 -10.20 -16.76
C GLU A 51 23.76 -10.27 -17.96
N SER A 52 23.59 -11.47 -18.53
CA SER A 52 22.69 -11.65 -19.67
C SER A 52 21.23 -11.42 -19.30
N VAL A 53 20.78 -11.86 -18.12
CA VAL A 53 19.39 -11.64 -17.68
C VAL A 53 19.19 -10.18 -17.28
N TYR A 54 20.16 -9.60 -16.56
CA TYR A 54 20.14 -8.19 -16.19
C TYR A 54 20.02 -7.27 -17.41
N LYS A 55 20.82 -7.54 -18.45
CA LYS A 55 20.74 -6.79 -19.72
C LYS A 55 19.35 -6.88 -20.37
N LYS A 56 18.75 -8.08 -20.38
CA LYS A 56 17.42 -8.29 -20.98
C LYS A 56 16.31 -7.61 -20.21
N LEU A 57 16.38 -7.60 -18.87
CA LEU A 57 15.47 -6.81 -18.03
C LEU A 57 15.62 -5.31 -18.32
N GLY A 58 16.85 -4.81 -18.47
CA GLY A 58 17.12 -3.42 -18.86
C GLY A 58 16.54 -3.05 -20.23
N GLU A 59 16.81 -3.87 -21.26
CA GLU A 59 16.24 -3.69 -22.61
C GLU A 59 14.68 -3.69 -22.57
N GLY A 60 14.08 -4.57 -21.76
CA GLY A 60 12.64 -4.61 -21.55
C GLY A 60 12.11 -3.34 -20.88
N GLN A 61 12.81 -2.84 -19.86
CA GLN A 61 12.44 -1.59 -19.18
C GLN A 61 12.54 -0.37 -20.11
N GLU A 62 13.60 -0.28 -20.91
CA GLU A 62 13.76 0.80 -21.91
C GLU A 62 12.60 0.80 -22.92
N ALA A 63 12.16 -0.38 -23.35
CA ALA A 63 10.98 -0.52 -24.21
C ALA A 63 9.67 -0.11 -23.51
N ILE A 64 9.49 -0.46 -22.23
CA ILE A 64 8.35 -0.01 -21.41
C ILE A 64 8.32 1.52 -21.28
N ASP A 65 9.47 2.14 -21.02
CA ASP A 65 9.59 3.59 -20.87
C ASP A 65 9.26 4.32 -22.19
N ALA A 66 9.61 3.70 -23.31
CA ALA A 66 9.22 4.14 -24.66
C ALA A 66 7.76 3.84 -25.02
N LYS A 67 7.00 3.18 -24.12
CA LYS A 67 5.63 2.64 -24.34
C LYS A 67 5.54 1.62 -25.49
N ASP A 68 6.66 1.04 -25.89
CA ASP A 68 6.71 -0.05 -26.85
C ASP A 68 6.54 -1.39 -26.13
N TYR A 69 5.30 -1.65 -25.71
CA TYR A 69 4.97 -2.88 -24.98
C TYR A 69 5.11 -4.13 -25.85
N ALA A 70 5.05 -4.01 -27.18
CA ALA A 70 5.26 -5.13 -28.09
C ALA A 70 6.73 -5.57 -28.07
N LEU A 71 7.65 -4.62 -28.17
CA LEU A 71 9.09 -4.89 -28.05
C LEU A 71 9.45 -5.40 -26.65
N ALA A 72 8.88 -4.81 -25.59
CA ALA A 72 9.11 -5.28 -24.22
C ALA A 72 8.73 -6.76 -24.05
N LEU A 73 7.54 -7.16 -24.55
CA LEU A 73 7.12 -8.56 -24.56
C LEU A 73 8.10 -9.44 -25.36
N GLU A 74 8.48 -9.03 -26.56
CA GLU A 74 9.41 -9.79 -27.40
C GLU A 74 10.75 -10.04 -26.70
N VAL A 75 11.33 -9.00 -26.11
CA VAL A 75 12.62 -9.06 -25.41
C VAL A 75 12.56 -10.03 -24.23
N ILE A 76 11.55 -9.90 -23.37
CA ILE A 76 11.43 -10.69 -22.15
C ILE A 76 11.03 -12.14 -22.45
N GLN A 77 10.08 -12.36 -23.37
CA GLN A 77 9.70 -13.70 -23.80
C GLN A 77 10.87 -14.41 -24.50
N GLY A 78 11.64 -13.68 -25.31
CA GLY A 78 12.87 -14.18 -25.93
C GLY A 78 13.92 -14.61 -24.90
N ALA A 79 14.03 -13.90 -23.77
CA ALA A 79 14.87 -14.32 -22.67
C ALA A 79 14.34 -15.61 -22.01
N LEU A 80 13.04 -15.71 -21.74
CA LEU A 80 12.40 -16.89 -21.14
C LEU A 80 12.49 -18.14 -22.03
N ASN A 81 12.56 -18.02 -23.35
CA ASN A 81 12.81 -19.15 -24.24
C ASN A 81 14.17 -19.84 -23.98
N ARG A 82 15.07 -19.18 -23.25
CA ARG A 82 16.37 -19.74 -22.80
C ARG A 82 16.37 -20.12 -21.31
N SER A 83 15.20 -20.21 -20.67
CA SER A 83 15.02 -20.44 -19.22
C SER A 83 15.78 -21.65 -18.68
N ARG A 84 16.03 -22.68 -19.49
CA ARG A 84 16.87 -23.84 -19.12
C ARG A 84 18.29 -23.48 -18.65
N ARG A 85 18.76 -22.26 -18.93
CA ARG A 85 20.08 -21.75 -18.52
C ARG A 85 20.04 -20.89 -17.26
N TYR A 86 18.85 -20.63 -16.72
CA TYR A 86 18.62 -19.68 -15.66
C TYR A 86 18.21 -20.38 -14.37
N ASN A 87 18.56 -19.76 -13.26
CA ASN A 87 18.05 -20.19 -11.96
C ASN A 87 16.64 -19.63 -11.70
N GLU A 88 15.97 -20.12 -10.67
CA GLU A 88 14.59 -19.74 -10.36
C GLU A 88 14.42 -18.25 -10.04
N ASN A 89 15.42 -17.59 -9.44
CA ASN A 89 15.37 -16.15 -9.20
C ASN A 89 15.39 -15.37 -10.52
N GLU A 90 16.23 -15.77 -11.48
CA GLU A 90 16.26 -15.15 -12.81
C GLU A 90 14.95 -15.35 -13.57
N ILE A 91 14.40 -16.57 -13.55
CA ILE A 91 13.11 -16.89 -14.17
C ILE A 91 12.00 -16.05 -13.54
N ALA A 92 11.97 -15.95 -12.20
CA ALA A 92 10.98 -15.14 -11.48
C ALA A 92 11.03 -13.66 -11.85
N ASN A 93 12.23 -13.06 -11.99
CA ASN A 93 12.33 -11.66 -12.39
C ASN A 93 11.82 -11.42 -13.82
N LEU A 94 12.03 -12.37 -14.73
CA LEU A 94 11.49 -12.28 -16.09
C LEU A 94 9.96 -12.39 -16.10
N HIS A 95 9.38 -13.32 -15.33
CA HIS A 95 7.93 -13.42 -15.17
C HIS A 95 7.34 -12.19 -14.46
N ASN A 96 8.02 -11.63 -13.46
CA ASN A 96 7.59 -10.39 -12.81
C ASN A 96 7.52 -9.22 -13.81
N MET A 97 8.51 -9.10 -14.70
CA MET A 97 8.49 -8.11 -15.78
C MET A 97 7.37 -8.38 -16.80
N LEU A 98 7.13 -9.63 -17.21
CA LEU A 98 5.98 -9.97 -18.06
C LEU A 98 4.67 -9.58 -17.39
N GLY A 99 4.49 -9.89 -16.11
CA GLY A 99 3.32 -9.51 -15.35
C GLY A 99 3.08 -8.01 -15.38
N TYR A 100 4.15 -7.22 -15.23
CA TYR A 100 4.08 -5.76 -15.32
C TYR A 100 3.71 -5.28 -16.72
N ILE A 101 4.29 -5.89 -17.77
CA ILE A 101 3.95 -5.54 -19.15
C ILE A 101 2.49 -5.86 -19.47
N TYR A 102 1.96 -7.01 -19.03
CA TYR A 102 0.54 -7.33 -19.21
C TYR A 102 -0.36 -6.37 -18.44
N TYR A 103 0.01 -6.01 -17.20
CA TYR A 103 -0.70 -5.01 -16.42
C TYR A 103 -0.79 -3.66 -17.14
N LEU A 104 0.32 -3.17 -17.73
CA LEU A 104 0.34 -1.93 -18.51
C LEU A 104 -0.48 -1.98 -19.80
N LYS A 105 -0.81 -3.18 -20.27
CA LYS A 105 -1.68 -3.41 -21.42
C LYS A 105 -3.14 -3.67 -21.02
N ASP A 106 -3.46 -3.49 -19.74
CA ASP A 106 -4.76 -3.80 -19.13
C ASP A 106 -5.17 -5.28 -19.27
N ASP A 107 -4.21 -6.18 -19.53
CA ASP A 107 -4.42 -7.63 -19.52
C ASP A 107 -4.21 -8.16 -18.10
N TYR A 108 -5.19 -7.95 -17.22
CA TYR A 108 -5.10 -8.35 -15.83
C TYR A 108 -5.05 -9.87 -15.65
N ASP A 109 -5.69 -10.64 -16.54
CA ASP A 109 -5.59 -12.10 -16.53
C ASP A 109 -4.16 -12.56 -16.88
N GLY A 110 -3.54 -11.94 -17.89
CA GLY A 110 -2.13 -12.14 -18.23
C GLY A 110 -1.21 -11.79 -17.08
N ALA A 111 -1.39 -10.60 -16.50
CA ALA A 111 -0.60 -10.15 -15.36
C ALA A 111 -0.69 -11.13 -14.19
N LEU A 112 -1.91 -11.55 -13.84
CA LEU A 112 -2.15 -12.47 -12.74
C LEU A 112 -1.51 -13.85 -12.97
N ARG A 113 -1.58 -14.39 -14.20
CA ARG A 113 -0.89 -15.65 -14.55
C ARG A 113 0.62 -15.56 -14.32
N GLU A 114 1.25 -14.49 -14.81
CA GLU A 114 2.71 -14.34 -14.68
C GLU A 114 3.14 -14.11 -13.23
N TYR A 115 2.42 -13.29 -12.47
CA TYR A 115 2.74 -13.07 -11.06
C TYR A 115 2.49 -14.31 -10.20
N LYS A 116 1.51 -15.16 -10.53
CA LYS A 116 1.31 -16.45 -9.85
C LYS A 116 2.55 -17.37 -10.01
N ILE A 117 3.17 -17.40 -11.19
CA ILE A 117 4.42 -18.15 -11.43
C ILE A 117 5.57 -17.66 -10.53
N VAL A 118 5.63 -16.35 -10.28
CA VAL A 118 6.65 -15.73 -9.40
C VAL A 118 6.45 -16.16 -7.95
N VAL A 119 5.23 -16.07 -7.41
CA VAL A 119 4.97 -16.44 -6.00
C VAL A 119 5.12 -17.94 -5.76
N GLU A 120 4.87 -18.78 -6.76
CA GLU A 120 5.10 -20.23 -6.72
C GLU A 120 6.58 -20.60 -6.53
N GLN A 121 7.53 -19.69 -6.82
CA GLN A 121 8.95 -19.94 -6.56
C GLN A 121 9.29 -19.95 -5.07
N GLY A 122 8.45 -19.34 -4.22
CA GLY A 122 8.60 -19.34 -2.76
C GLY A 122 9.99 -18.94 -2.28
N GLU A 123 10.66 -19.81 -1.51
CA GLU A 123 11.98 -19.53 -0.93
C GLU A 123 13.14 -19.49 -1.94
N LYS A 124 12.88 -19.74 -3.22
CA LYS A 124 13.90 -19.67 -4.29
C LYS A 124 14.12 -18.25 -4.82
N ILE A 125 13.26 -17.29 -4.44
CA ILE A 125 13.33 -15.88 -4.81
C ILE A 125 13.61 -15.00 -3.59
N PRO A 126 14.13 -13.77 -3.75
CA PRO A 126 14.30 -12.84 -2.64
C PRO A 126 12.97 -12.61 -1.90
N GLU A 127 13.03 -12.55 -0.58
CA GLU A 127 11.85 -12.33 0.27
C GLU A 127 11.09 -11.05 -0.13
N GLY A 128 11.81 -9.97 -0.44
CA GLY A 128 11.19 -8.73 -0.90
C GLY A 128 10.41 -8.89 -2.22
N LEU A 129 10.90 -9.71 -3.15
CA LEU A 129 10.19 -10.00 -4.40
C LEU A 129 8.94 -10.83 -4.14
N GLU A 130 9.05 -11.85 -3.30
CA GLU A 130 7.91 -12.70 -2.91
C GLU A 130 6.80 -11.89 -2.24
N VAL A 131 7.15 -11.10 -1.21
CA VAL A 131 6.21 -10.28 -0.44
C VAL A 131 5.55 -9.23 -1.34
N THR A 132 6.31 -8.55 -2.19
CA THR A 132 5.73 -7.54 -3.10
C THR A 132 4.80 -8.19 -4.12
N THR A 133 5.17 -9.34 -4.65
CA THR A 133 4.37 -10.02 -5.68
C THR A 133 3.11 -10.64 -5.09
N LEU A 134 3.17 -11.22 -3.88
CA LEU A 134 1.98 -11.71 -3.17
C LEU A 134 0.92 -10.61 -2.99
N TYR A 135 1.36 -9.41 -2.60
CA TYR A 135 0.45 -8.28 -2.47
C TYR A 135 -0.14 -7.85 -3.82
N THR A 136 0.69 -7.83 -4.87
CA THR A 136 0.24 -7.52 -6.24
C THR A 136 -0.79 -8.53 -6.75
N VAL A 137 -0.55 -9.84 -6.55
CA VAL A 137 -1.50 -10.91 -6.90
C VAL A 137 -2.82 -10.71 -6.16
N ALA A 138 -2.79 -10.40 -4.86
CA ALA A 138 -3.99 -10.15 -4.10
C ALA A 138 -4.80 -8.95 -4.64
N GLN A 139 -4.13 -7.85 -4.96
CA GLN A 139 -4.77 -6.66 -5.52
C GLN A 139 -5.38 -6.92 -6.91
N LEU A 140 -4.67 -7.64 -7.79
CA LEU A 140 -5.19 -8.00 -9.10
C LEU A 140 -6.35 -8.99 -9.00
N SER A 141 -6.28 -9.97 -8.09
CA SER A 141 -7.40 -10.86 -7.81
C SER A 141 -8.64 -10.07 -7.36
N TYR A 142 -8.46 -9.06 -6.50
CA TYR A 142 -9.56 -8.17 -6.09
C TYR A 142 -10.16 -7.39 -7.27
N VAL A 143 -9.33 -6.83 -8.17
CA VAL A 143 -9.80 -6.11 -9.37
C VAL A 143 -10.61 -7.02 -10.29
N GLN A 144 -10.21 -8.29 -10.39
CA GLN A 144 -10.95 -9.32 -11.15
C GLN A 144 -12.12 -9.94 -10.36
N GLU A 145 -12.53 -9.32 -9.25
CA GLU A 145 -13.62 -9.77 -8.36
C GLU A 145 -13.43 -11.18 -7.76
N ASN A 146 -12.20 -11.71 -7.80
CA ASN A 146 -11.82 -12.99 -7.19
C ASN A 146 -11.43 -12.76 -5.72
N TYR A 147 -12.41 -12.44 -4.88
CA TYR A 147 -12.19 -12.00 -3.50
C TYR A 147 -11.58 -13.10 -2.60
N GLU A 148 -11.95 -14.36 -2.82
CA GLU A 148 -11.37 -15.50 -2.10
C GLU A 148 -9.87 -15.67 -2.39
N ASP A 149 -9.47 -15.51 -3.66
CA ASP A 149 -8.05 -15.50 -4.04
C ASP A 149 -7.33 -14.31 -3.40
N ALA A 150 -7.94 -13.11 -3.43
CA ALA A 150 -7.36 -11.93 -2.81
C ALA A 150 -7.09 -12.14 -1.30
N LEU A 151 -8.04 -12.73 -0.57
CA LEU A 151 -7.86 -13.10 0.84
C LEU A 151 -6.76 -14.15 1.01
N TYR A 152 -6.79 -15.22 0.22
CA TYR A 152 -5.78 -16.29 0.30
C TYR A 152 -4.35 -15.74 0.17
N TYR A 153 -4.09 -14.92 -0.85
CA TYR A 153 -2.76 -14.34 -1.04
C TYR A 153 -2.39 -13.33 0.04
N MET A 154 -3.36 -12.59 0.59
CA MET A 154 -3.12 -11.72 1.75
C MET A 154 -2.79 -12.49 3.02
N GLU A 155 -3.42 -13.63 3.28
CA GLU A 155 -3.10 -14.50 4.41
C GLU A 155 -1.67 -15.01 4.31
N VAL A 156 -1.26 -15.47 3.13
CA VAL A 156 0.14 -15.87 2.87
C VAL A 156 1.08 -14.67 3.06
N TRP A 157 0.72 -13.50 2.54
CA TRP A 157 1.50 -12.28 2.67
C TRP A 157 1.72 -11.86 4.13
N ILE A 158 0.70 -11.95 4.99
CA ILE A 158 0.81 -11.60 6.43
C ILE A 158 1.87 -12.45 7.13
N THR A 159 2.01 -13.73 6.75
CA THR A 159 3.01 -14.62 7.39
C THR A 159 4.46 -14.26 7.05
N LYS A 160 4.67 -13.45 6.00
CA LYS A 160 6.00 -13.10 5.46
C LYS A 160 6.34 -11.62 5.64
N ALA A 161 5.33 -10.75 5.65
CA ALA A 161 5.53 -9.31 5.76
C ALA A 161 6.09 -8.93 7.14
N THR A 162 7.27 -8.31 7.16
CA THR A 162 7.86 -7.77 8.39
C THR A 162 7.45 -6.30 8.55
N ASN A 163 6.80 -5.98 9.68
CA ASN A 163 6.42 -4.61 10.06
C ASN A 163 5.65 -3.82 8.95
N PRO A 164 4.57 -4.40 8.38
CA PRO A 164 3.86 -3.78 7.26
C PRO A 164 3.25 -2.43 7.61
N SER A 165 3.06 -1.55 6.62
CA SER A 165 2.31 -0.29 6.78
C SER A 165 0.82 -0.54 7.06
N ALA A 166 0.04 0.53 7.25
CA ALA A 166 -1.41 0.44 7.44
C ALA A 166 -2.14 0.02 6.16
N ALA A 167 -1.62 0.35 4.97
CA ALA A 167 -2.32 0.15 3.70
C ALA A 167 -2.80 -1.29 3.44
N PRO A 168 -2.01 -2.35 3.72
CA PRO A 168 -2.48 -3.72 3.56
C PRO A 168 -3.66 -4.10 4.47
N ARG A 169 -3.84 -3.44 5.63
CA ARG A 169 -5.02 -3.61 6.49
C ARG A 169 -6.26 -2.96 5.88
N PHE A 170 -6.13 -1.73 5.36
CA PHE A 170 -7.22 -1.07 4.64
C PHE A 170 -7.63 -1.83 3.38
N PHE A 171 -6.66 -2.42 2.68
CA PHE A 171 -6.95 -3.32 1.55
C PHE A 171 -7.75 -4.55 1.99
N LEU A 172 -7.30 -5.27 3.03
CA LEU A 172 -8.05 -6.42 3.57
C LEU A 172 -9.47 -6.04 4.01
N ALA A 173 -9.64 -4.89 4.64
CA ALA A 173 -10.97 -4.39 4.98
C ALA A 173 -11.86 -4.19 3.76
N THR A 174 -11.29 -3.67 2.67
CA THR A 174 -11.99 -3.48 1.39
C THR A 174 -12.38 -4.82 0.76
N VAL A 175 -11.53 -5.85 0.85
CA VAL A 175 -11.85 -7.21 0.40
C VAL A 175 -13.01 -7.80 1.23
N TYR A 176 -12.93 -7.73 2.57
CA TYR A 176 -14.01 -8.20 3.45
C TYR A 176 -15.32 -7.45 3.23
N TYR A 177 -15.25 -6.14 2.96
CA TYR A 177 -16.42 -5.35 2.61
C TYR A 177 -17.13 -5.86 1.35
N GLN A 178 -16.39 -6.16 0.27
CA GLN A 178 -16.98 -6.72 -0.95
C GLN A 178 -17.62 -8.09 -0.71
N MET A 179 -17.05 -8.87 0.22
CA MET A 179 -17.62 -10.15 0.66
C MET A 179 -18.78 -10.00 1.67
N LYS A 180 -19.19 -8.78 2.00
CA LYS A 180 -20.22 -8.46 3.01
C LYS A 180 -19.89 -8.94 4.43
N GLU A 181 -18.61 -9.14 4.71
CA GLU A 181 -18.08 -9.55 6.02
C GLU A 181 -17.77 -8.30 6.87
N PHE A 182 -18.80 -7.52 7.22
CA PHE A 182 -18.63 -6.19 7.80
C PHE A 182 -17.85 -6.17 9.12
N ASP A 183 -18.07 -7.14 10.01
CA ASP A 183 -17.34 -7.19 11.29
C ASP A 183 -15.83 -7.41 11.07
N LYS A 184 -15.44 -8.22 10.08
CA LYS A 184 -14.03 -8.42 9.71
C LYS A 184 -13.46 -7.18 9.01
N ALA A 185 -14.27 -6.51 8.19
CA ALA A 185 -13.86 -5.26 7.55
C ALA A 185 -13.56 -4.19 8.60
N ILE A 186 -14.41 -4.02 9.61
CA ILE A 186 -14.20 -3.07 10.72
C ILE A 186 -12.93 -3.42 11.50
N ASP A 187 -12.71 -4.69 11.88
CA ASP A 187 -11.49 -5.11 12.58
C ASP A 187 -10.22 -4.76 11.78
N GLN A 188 -10.22 -4.99 10.47
CA GLN A 188 -9.07 -4.64 9.64
C GLN A 188 -8.90 -3.12 9.48
N MET A 189 -9.98 -2.35 9.35
CA MET A 189 -9.91 -0.88 9.32
C MET A 189 -9.30 -0.33 10.61
N GLU A 190 -9.82 -0.74 11.78
CA GLU A 190 -9.36 -0.25 13.08
C GLU A 190 -7.88 -0.62 13.34
N ARG A 191 -7.44 -1.82 12.95
CA ARG A 191 -6.01 -2.18 12.99
C ARG A 191 -5.17 -1.30 12.06
N GLY A 192 -5.69 -0.98 10.88
CA GLY A 192 -5.03 -0.05 9.94
C GLY A 192 -4.91 1.35 10.54
N VAL A 193 -5.99 1.87 11.13
CA VAL A 193 -6.03 3.17 11.83
C VAL A 193 -5.00 3.19 12.96
N GLN A 194 -4.97 2.16 13.81
CA GLN A 194 -4.00 2.05 14.90
C GLN A 194 -2.56 2.10 14.38
N ILE A 195 -2.22 1.30 13.35
CA ILE A 195 -0.87 1.29 12.76
C ILE A 195 -0.51 2.67 12.20
N ALA A 196 -1.47 3.34 11.54
CA ALA A 196 -1.24 4.66 10.95
C ALA A 196 -0.99 5.73 12.03
N GLN A 197 -1.78 5.72 13.10
CA GLN A 197 -1.62 6.62 14.25
C GLN A 197 -0.30 6.39 14.99
N GLU A 198 0.06 5.14 15.27
CA GLU A 198 1.33 4.79 15.92
C GLU A 198 2.55 5.24 15.11
N ARG A 199 2.42 5.34 13.79
CA ARG A 199 3.48 5.74 12.86
C ARG A 199 3.40 7.20 12.42
N GLY A 200 2.36 7.93 12.81
CA GLY A 200 2.11 9.28 12.32
C GLY A 200 1.97 9.36 10.80
N THR A 201 1.33 8.38 10.17
CA THR A 201 1.05 8.39 8.72
C THR A 201 -0.42 8.71 8.47
N ASP A 202 -0.68 9.46 7.41
CA ASP A 202 -2.03 9.90 7.07
C ASP A 202 -2.97 8.73 6.71
N ILE A 203 -4.24 8.89 7.06
CA ILE A 203 -5.34 8.01 6.66
C ILE A 203 -6.17 8.78 5.64
N THR A 204 -6.50 8.16 4.51
CA THR A 204 -7.23 8.85 3.45
C THR A 204 -8.70 9.07 3.82
N GLU A 205 -9.30 10.11 3.25
CA GLU A 205 -10.74 10.35 3.35
C GLU A 205 -11.57 9.13 2.91
N GLN A 206 -11.13 8.41 1.88
CA GLN A 206 -11.78 7.20 1.40
C GLN A 206 -11.81 6.09 2.47
N ASN A 207 -10.70 5.91 3.21
CA ASN A 207 -10.64 4.92 4.28
C ASN A 207 -11.55 5.32 5.43
N TRP A 208 -11.52 6.57 5.87
CA TRP A 208 -12.47 7.05 6.88
C TRP A 208 -13.92 6.92 6.43
N GLY A 209 -14.21 7.23 5.16
CA GLY A 209 -15.53 7.05 4.56
C GLY A 209 -16.00 5.60 4.57
N LEU A 210 -15.13 4.65 4.21
CA LEU A 210 -15.45 3.22 4.28
C LEU A 210 -15.71 2.78 5.73
N LEU A 211 -14.88 3.18 6.68
CA LEU A 211 -15.08 2.83 8.09
C LEU A 211 -16.40 3.42 8.63
N ASN A 212 -16.71 4.66 8.27
CA ASN A 212 -17.99 5.28 8.63
C ASN A 212 -19.18 4.52 8.07
N PHE A 213 -19.11 4.14 6.79
CA PHE A 213 -20.12 3.32 6.13
C PHE A 213 -20.30 1.98 6.84
N LEU A 214 -19.21 1.29 7.17
CA LEU A 214 -19.27 0.00 7.86
C LEU A 214 -19.95 0.11 9.24
N TYR A 215 -19.65 1.15 10.01
CA TYR A 215 -20.34 1.40 11.28
C TYR A 215 -21.81 1.76 11.10
N TYR A 216 -22.16 2.49 10.03
CA TYR A 216 -23.54 2.81 9.70
C TYR A 216 -24.35 1.56 9.39
N GLU A 217 -23.82 0.64 8.57
CA GLU A 217 -24.47 -0.66 8.28
C GLU A 217 -24.67 -1.53 9.53
N LYS A 218 -23.87 -1.30 10.56
CA LYS A 218 -23.97 -1.97 11.87
C LYS A 218 -24.86 -1.23 12.87
N GLU A 219 -25.41 -0.08 12.49
CA GLU A 219 -26.14 0.83 13.39
C GLU A 219 -25.31 1.23 14.63
N ASP A 220 -23.98 1.24 14.52
CA ASP A 220 -23.07 1.67 15.58
C ASP A 220 -22.93 3.20 15.55
N TRP A 221 -24.02 3.87 15.93
CA TRP A 221 -24.13 5.33 15.92
C TRP A 221 -23.02 6.06 16.68
N PRO A 222 -22.55 5.59 17.85
CA PRO A 222 -21.40 6.20 18.52
C PRO A 222 -20.15 6.25 17.63
N ASN A 223 -19.82 5.16 16.93
CA ASN A 223 -18.68 5.14 16.03
C ASN A 223 -18.93 5.88 14.71
N VAL A 224 -20.17 5.87 14.18
CA VAL A 224 -20.55 6.72 13.04
C VAL A 224 -20.26 8.19 13.36
N ILE A 225 -20.71 8.67 14.53
CA ILE A 225 -20.47 10.04 14.98
C ILE A 225 -18.96 10.31 15.12
N ARG A 226 -18.22 9.41 15.80
CA ARG A 226 -16.77 9.57 15.99
C ARG A 226 -16.04 9.74 14.65
N VAL A 227 -16.32 8.89 13.68
CA VAL A 227 -15.65 8.95 12.37
C VAL A 227 -16.08 10.18 11.58
N LEU A 228 -17.36 10.59 11.64
CA LEU A 228 -17.81 11.83 11.00
C LEU A 228 -17.17 13.09 11.61
N GLN A 229 -16.89 13.10 12.91
CA GLN A 229 -16.14 14.18 13.54
C GLN A 229 -14.72 14.27 12.99
N ILE A 230 -14.04 13.13 12.83
CA ILE A 230 -12.71 13.07 12.20
C ILE A 230 -12.77 13.57 10.75
N LEU A 231 -13.75 13.12 9.96
CA LEU A 231 -13.92 13.56 8.57
C LEU A 231 -14.15 15.08 8.47
N VAL A 232 -14.91 15.65 9.40
CA VAL A 232 -15.15 17.10 9.46
C VAL A 232 -13.87 17.87 9.83
N GLU A 233 -13.04 17.33 10.71
CA GLU A 233 -11.79 17.97 11.17
C GLU A 233 -10.66 17.86 10.13
N GLU A 234 -10.42 16.66 9.60
CA GLU A 234 -9.31 16.36 8.69
C GLU A 234 -9.65 16.67 7.22
N PHE A 235 -10.92 16.57 6.82
CA PHE A 235 -11.38 16.72 5.42
C PHE A 235 -12.60 17.65 5.29
N PRO A 236 -12.57 18.89 5.82
CA PRO A 236 -13.75 19.72 5.97
C PRO A 236 -14.43 20.02 4.62
N LYS A 237 -15.65 19.50 4.44
CA LYS A 237 -16.50 19.75 3.27
C LYS A 237 -17.98 19.68 3.62
N ARG A 238 -18.83 20.38 2.85
CA ARG A 238 -20.29 20.47 3.07
C ARG A 238 -20.94 19.10 3.37
N GLU A 239 -20.59 18.09 2.58
CA GLU A 239 -21.14 16.74 2.71
C GLU A 239 -20.90 16.13 4.11
N HIS A 240 -19.70 16.26 4.67
CA HIS A 240 -19.37 15.69 5.98
C HIS A 240 -20.10 16.41 7.11
N TRP A 241 -20.18 17.74 7.03
CA TRP A 241 -20.94 18.55 7.98
C TRP A 241 -22.43 18.22 7.98
N VAL A 242 -23.03 18.08 6.79
CA VAL A 242 -24.44 17.70 6.63
C VAL A 242 -24.68 16.30 7.19
N ARG A 243 -23.81 15.33 6.90
CA ARG A 243 -23.91 13.97 7.43
C ARG A 243 -23.82 13.96 8.95
N LEU A 244 -22.85 14.66 9.54
CA LEU A 244 -22.69 14.75 10.99
C LEU A 244 -23.92 15.39 11.67
N ALA A 245 -24.42 16.50 11.13
CA ALA A 245 -25.63 17.14 11.63
C ALA A 245 -26.86 16.22 11.50
N GLY A 246 -26.98 15.49 10.40
CA GLY A 246 -28.05 14.52 10.17
C GLY A 246 -28.06 13.41 11.23
N VAL A 247 -26.90 12.80 11.49
CA VAL A 247 -26.77 11.74 12.50
C VAL A 247 -27.00 12.30 13.91
N TYR A 248 -26.53 13.51 14.22
CA TYR A 248 -26.87 14.15 15.50
C TYR A 248 -28.37 14.37 15.68
N GLY A 249 -29.09 14.80 14.63
CA GLY A 249 -30.54 14.94 14.68
C GLY A 249 -31.25 13.61 14.90
N GLN A 250 -30.82 12.56 14.17
CA GLN A 250 -31.39 11.21 14.30
C GLN A 250 -31.24 10.67 15.74
N GLU A 251 -30.08 10.86 16.35
CA GLU A 251 -29.78 10.37 17.70
C GLU A 251 -30.27 11.32 18.82
N GLY A 252 -31.05 12.36 18.48
CA GLY A 252 -31.63 13.29 19.45
C GLY A 252 -30.66 14.31 20.05
N PHE A 253 -29.47 14.46 19.47
CA PHE A 253 -28.48 15.47 19.88
C PHE A 253 -28.76 16.84 19.21
N GLU A 254 -29.97 17.38 19.39
CA GLU A 254 -30.46 18.60 18.73
C GLU A 254 -29.50 19.79 18.87
N LYS A 255 -28.93 19.98 20.06
CA LYS A 255 -27.96 21.05 20.32
C LYS A 255 -26.68 20.89 19.50
N LYS A 256 -26.18 19.66 19.37
CA LYS A 256 -24.99 19.37 18.54
C LYS A 256 -25.32 19.48 17.06
N GLN A 257 -26.51 19.07 16.64
CA GLN A 257 -26.98 19.27 15.27
C GLN A 257 -26.98 20.77 14.90
N LEU A 258 -27.60 21.62 15.73
CA LEU A 258 -27.62 23.06 15.51
C LEU A 258 -26.20 23.64 15.40
N TYR A 259 -25.32 23.33 16.36
CA TYR A 259 -23.95 23.82 16.36
C TYR A 259 -23.13 23.34 15.16
N THR A 260 -23.37 22.11 14.71
CA THR A 260 -22.70 21.56 13.52
C THR A 260 -23.13 22.33 12.27
N LEU A 261 -24.42 22.64 12.14
CA LEU A 261 -24.94 23.45 11.02
C LEU A 261 -24.45 24.91 11.09
N GLU A 262 -24.43 25.52 12.28
CA GLU A 262 -23.89 26.87 12.47
C GLU A 262 -22.40 26.96 12.16
N ALA A 263 -21.60 25.97 12.58
CA ALA A 263 -20.18 25.88 12.26
C ALA A 263 -19.96 25.76 10.74
N ALA A 264 -20.72 24.89 10.08
CA ALA A 264 -20.65 24.72 8.63
C ALA A 264 -21.08 25.98 7.85
N TYR A 265 -22.12 26.68 8.32
CA TYR A 265 -22.54 27.96 7.75
C TYR A 265 -21.45 29.04 7.90
N THR A 266 -20.88 29.15 9.10
CA THR A 266 -19.83 30.14 9.43
C THR A 266 -18.55 29.90 8.64
N ALA A 267 -18.25 28.63 8.34
CA ALA A 267 -17.13 28.22 7.51
C ALA A 267 -17.42 28.25 5.99
N ASP A 268 -18.50 28.93 5.57
CA ASP A 268 -18.93 29.09 4.17
C ASP A 268 -19.16 27.75 3.41
N PHE A 269 -19.48 26.66 4.12
CA PHE A 269 -19.84 25.38 3.48
C PHE A 269 -21.29 25.30 3.00
N PHE A 270 -22.13 26.28 3.36
CA PHE A 270 -23.51 26.39 2.85
C PHE A 270 -23.66 27.59 1.92
N GLU A 271 -24.40 27.41 0.83
CA GLU A 271 -24.82 28.54 0.00
C GLU A 271 -25.67 29.49 0.84
N LYS A 272 -25.47 30.80 0.60
CA LYS A 272 -26.17 31.88 1.32
C LYS A 272 -27.61 32.03 0.87
#